data_AF-A0A0C1NFQ7-F1
#
_entry.id   AF-A0A0C1NFQ7-F1
#
_cell.length_a   1.000
_cell.length_b   1.000
_cell.length_c   1.000
_cell.angle_alpha   90.00
_cell.angle_beta   90.00
_cell.angle_gamma   90.00
#
_symmetry.space_group_name_H-M   'P 1'
#
loop_
_entity.id
_entity.type
_entity.pdbx_description
1 polymer ?
#
loop_
_entity_poly.entity_id
_entity_poly.type
_entity_poly.pdbx_seq_one_letter_code
_entity_poly.pdbx_strand_id
1 'polypeptide(L)'
;PSLASAFGIFLLRQAFMSVPKEMEEAARMDGCSELGIWWHIMLPAIRPALVTLAIFVFIGSWSDFLWPLIVIQDESLYTLPLGVAKLAGTFSLDWRLVAAGSVISIAPVLVLFLFLQRYIVPTETGSGVKG
;
A
#
# COMPACT_ATOMS: atom_id res chain seq x y z
N PRO A 1 -3.19 -13.34 -2.81
CA PRO A 1 -4.62 -12.96 -2.97
C PRO A 1 -4.93 -11.47 -2.71
N SER A 2 -4.23 -10.81 -1.78
CA SER A 2 -4.49 -9.43 -1.34
C SER A 2 -4.23 -8.32 -2.37
N LEU A 3 -3.36 -8.56 -3.36
CA LEU A 3 -3.05 -7.59 -4.43
C LEU A 3 -4.24 -7.30 -5.36
N ALA A 4 -5.19 -8.23 -5.48
CA ALA A 4 -6.42 -8.10 -6.27
C ALA A 4 -7.66 -8.05 -5.36
N SER A 5 -7.61 -7.24 -4.29
CA SER A 5 -8.76 -7.03 -3.42
C SER A 5 -9.84 -6.19 -4.12
N ALA A 6 -11.11 -6.41 -3.79
CA ALA A 6 -12.22 -5.61 -4.32
C ALA A 6 -12.04 -4.11 -4.06
N PHE A 7 -11.50 -3.76 -2.89
CA PHE A 7 -11.13 -2.39 -2.55
C PHE A 7 -10.03 -1.83 -3.47
N GLY A 8 -8.96 -2.60 -3.72
CA GLY A 8 -7.89 -2.17 -4.61
C GLY A 8 -8.37 -1.94 -6.04
N ILE A 9 -9.20 -2.85 -6.55
CA ILE A 9 -9.82 -2.70 -7.89
C ILE A 9 -10.69 -1.45 -7.93
N PHE A 10 -11.55 -1.24 -6.93
CA PHE A 10 -12.41 -0.07 -6.85
C PHE A 10 -11.59 1.23 -6.80
N LEU A 11 -10.58 1.31 -5.93
CA LEU A 11 -9.72 2.48 -5.76
C LEU A 11 -8.98 2.82 -7.05
N LEU A 12 -8.34 1.84 -7.69
CA LEU A 12 -7.62 2.07 -8.94
C LEU A 12 -8.57 2.45 -10.08
N ARG A 13 -9.76 1.84 -10.14
CA ARG A 13 -10.78 2.22 -11.11
C ARG A 13 -11.19 3.69 -10.95
N GLN A 14 -11.44 4.15 -9.72
CA GLN A 14 -11.76 5.55 -9.46
C GLN A 14 -10.61 6.48 -9.85
N ALA A 15 -9.37 6.09 -9.55
CA ALA A 15 -8.19 6.86 -9.93
C ALA A 15 -8.04 6.98 -11.45
N PHE A 16 -8.19 5.88 -12.20
CA PHE A 16 -8.12 5.93 -13.67
C PHE A 16 -9.26 6.75 -14.27
N MET A 17 -10.48 6.69 -13.74
CA MET A 17 -11.59 7.54 -14.21
C MET A 17 -11.38 9.03 -13.95
N SER A 18 -10.48 9.40 -13.04
CA SER A 18 -10.15 10.81 -12.77
C SER A 18 -9.18 11.41 -13.77
N VAL A 19 -8.53 10.58 -14.61
CA VAL A 19 -7.62 11.03 -15.66
C VAL A 19 -8.46 11.61 -16.82
N PRO A 20 -8.20 12.85 -17.27
CA PRO A 20 -8.93 13.43 -18.39
C PRO A 20 -8.71 12.65 -19.69
N LYS A 21 -9.80 12.34 -20.41
CA LYS A 21 -9.75 11.61 -21.68
C LYS A 21 -8.92 12.31 -22.75
N GLU A 22 -8.88 13.64 -22.72
CA GLU A 22 -8.08 14.46 -23.65
C GLU A 22 -6.60 14.09 -23.63
N MET A 23 -6.06 13.64 -22.49
CA MET A 23 -4.67 13.18 -22.40
C MET A 23 -4.43 11.89 -23.20
N GLU A 24 -5.40 10.97 -23.18
CA GLU A 24 -5.34 9.72 -23.96
C GLU A 24 -5.49 10.01 -25.46
N GLU A 25 -6.40 10.92 -25.81
CA GLU A 25 -6.64 11.33 -27.21
C GLU A 25 -5.42 12.03 -27.80
N ALA A 26 -4.81 12.97 -27.07
CA ALA A 26 -3.57 13.64 -27.49
C ALA A 26 -2.44 12.64 -27.74
N ALA A 27 -2.26 11.67 -26.84
CA ALA A 27 -1.24 10.64 -27.00
C ALA A 27 -1.46 9.71 -28.19
N ARG A 28 -2.72 9.42 -28.52
CA ARG A 28 -3.09 8.66 -29.71
C ARG A 28 -2.78 9.48 -30.98
N MET A 29 -3.03 10.79 -30.95
CA MET A 29 -2.64 11.70 -32.06
C MET A 29 -1.12 11.77 -32.24
N ASP A 30 -0.35 11.67 -31.15
CA ASP A 30 1.12 11.58 -31.17
C ASP A 30 1.66 10.19 -31.62
N GLY A 31 0.77 9.26 -32.00
CA GLY A 31 1.14 7.94 -32.51
C GLY A 31 1.52 6.92 -31.42
N CYS A 32 1.20 7.19 -30.16
CA CYS A 32 1.46 6.26 -29.07
C CYS A 32 0.54 5.03 -29.16
N SER A 33 1.09 3.83 -28.94
CA SER A 33 0.30 2.60 -28.88
C SER A 33 -0.54 2.55 -27.59
N GLU A 34 -1.62 1.77 -27.56
CA GLU A 34 -2.49 1.65 -26.38
C GLU A 34 -1.73 1.22 -25.11
N LEU A 35 -0.77 0.28 -25.24
CA LEU A 35 0.13 -0.09 -24.13
C LEU A 35 1.09 1.05 -23.75
N GLY A 36 1.52 1.83 -24.74
CA GLY A 36 2.32 3.04 -24.51
C GLY A 36 1.55 4.09 -23.71
N ILE A 37 0.29 4.35 -24.05
CA ILE A 37 -0.61 5.27 -23.33
C ILE A 37 -0.79 4.79 -21.89
N TRP A 38 -1.08 3.50 -21.69
CA TRP A 38 -1.24 2.94 -20.35
C TRP A 38 0.02 3.11 -19.48
N TRP A 39 1.19 2.80 -20.04
CA TRP A 39 2.45 2.82 -19.28
C TRP A 39 2.99 4.23 -19.02
N HIS A 40 2.90 5.11 -20.01
CA HIS A 40 3.57 6.42 -19.95
C HIS A 40 2.64 7.55 -19.49
N ILE A 41 1.32 7.38 -19.58
CA ILE A 41 0.35 8.43 -19.25
C ILE A 41 -0.54 7.99 -18.10
N MET A 42 -1.27 6.90 -18.27
CA MET A 42 -2.26 6.49 -17.26
C MET A 42 -1.58 6.10 -15.93
N LEU A 43 -0.56 5.25 -15.96
CA LEU A 43 0.14 4.80 -14.75
C LEU A 43 0.80 5.95 -13.96
N PRO A 44 1.58 6.87 -14.57
CA PRO A 44 2.14 8.01 -13.85
C PRO A 44 1.08 8.96 -13.31
N ALA A 45 -0.02 9.19 -14.05
CA ALA A 45 -1.10 10.07 -13.62
C ALA A 45 -1.77 9.59 -12.32
N ILE A 46 -1.91 8.26 -12.16
CA ILE A 46 -2.50 7.66 -10.95
C ILE A 46 -1.47 7.24 -9.89
N ARG A 47 -0.20 7.69 -10.02
CA ARG A 47 0.88 7.33 -9.07
C ARG A 47 0.52 7.55 -7.60
N PRO A 48 -0.16 8.65 -7.20
CA PRO A 48 -0.58 8.83 -5.81
C PRO A 48 -1.55 7.74 -5.32
N ALA A 49 -2.46 7.30 -6.19
CA ALA A 49 -3.41 6.23 -5.88
C ALA A 49 -2.72 4.86 -5.79
N LEU A 50 -1.75 4.58 -6.66
CA LEU A 50 -0.93 3.36 -6.59
C LEU A 50 -0.16 3.27 -5.26
N VAL A 51 0.44 4.38 -4.84
CA VAL A 51 1.15 4.47 -3.56
C VAL A 51 0.21 4.25 -2.38
N THR A 52 -0.97 4.86 -2.43
CA THR A 52 -2.01 4.69 -1.41
C THR A 52 -2.42 3.21 -1.30
N LEU A 53 -2.67 2.55 -2.42
CA LEU A 53 -2.99 1.13 -2.44
C LEU A 53 -1.85 0.27 -1.88
N ALA A 54 -0.60 0.57 -2.26
CA ALA A 54 0.57 -0.16 -1.77
C ALA A 54 0.69 -0.07 -0.24
N ILE A 55 0.44 1.10 0.35
CA ILE A 55 0.42 1.29 1.80
C ILE A 55 -0.69 0.43 2.43
N PHE A 56 -1.91 0.48 1.92
CA PHE A 56 -3.01 -0.32 2.47
C PHE A 56 -2.74 -1.82 2.41
N VAL A 57 -2.23 -2.31 1.27
CA VAL A 57 -1.87 -3.73 1.10
C VAL A 57 -0.75 -4.13 2.05
N PHE A 58 0.28 -3.28 2.21
CA PHE A 58 1.38 -3.53 3.13
C PHE A 58 0.90 -3.60 4.58
N ILE A 59 0.13 -2.60 5.03
CA ILE A 59 -0.41 -2.56 6.40
C ILE A 59 -1.25 -3.80 6.67
N GLY A 60 -2.12 -4.17 5.74
CA GLY A 60 -2.98 -5.34 5.86
C GLY A 60 -2.17 -6.64 5.94
N SER A 61 -1.17 -6.82 5.09
CA SER A 61 -0.33 -8.02 5.09
C SER A 61 0.62 -8.09 6.27
N TRP A 62 1.15 -6.95 6.72
CA TRP A 62 2.10 -6.86 7.82
C TRP A 62 1.43 -7.09 9.17
N SER A 63 0.21 -6.56 9.32
CA SER A 63 -0.58 -6.68 10.55
C SER A 63 -1.41 -7.97 10.59
N ASP A 64 -1.29 -8.82 9.57
CA ASP A 64 -2.05 -10.07 9.51
C ASP A 64 -1.60 -11.01 10.62
N PHE A 65 -2.56 -11.41 11.44
CA PHE A 65 -2.33 -12.21 12.63
C PHE A 65 -2.98 -13.59 12.50
N LEU A 66 -4.25 -13.62 12.08
CA LEU A 66 -5.04 -14.86 12.08
C LEU A 66 -4.51 -15.88 11.09
N TRP A 67 -4.17 -15.47 9.86
CA TRP A 67 -3.69 -16.41 8.86
C TRP A 67 -2.34 -17.04 9.25
N PRO A 68 -1.31 -16.26 9.65
CA PRO A 68 -0.08 -16.82 10.20
C PRO A 68 -0.31 -17.71 11.43
N LEU A 69 -1.20 -17.32 12.36
CA LEU A 69 -1.48 -18.10 13.56
C LEU A 69 -1.99 -19.51 13.23
N ILE A 70 -2.81 -19.63 12.20
CA ILE A 70 -3.42 -20.90 11.79
C ILE A 70 -2.44 -21.77 11.01
N VAL A 71 -1.63 -21.16 10.14
CA VAL A 71 -0.80 -21.89 9.17
C VAL A 71 0.60 -22.20 9.70
N ILE A 72 1.17 -21.32 10.52
CA ILE A 72 2.54 -21.45 11.00
C ILE A 72 2.56 -22.28 12.29
N GLN A 73 3.19 -23.45 12.21
CA GLN A 73 3.36 -24.36 13.36
C GLN A 73 4.74 -24.24 14.02
N ASP A 74 5.75 -23.83 13.26
CA ASP A 74 7.13 -23.66 13.75
C ASP A 74 7.33 -22.22 14.28
N GLU A 75 7.74 -22.10 15.54
CA GLU A 75 8.02 -20.82 16.19
C GLU A 75 9.11 -20.00 15.50
N SER A 76 10.07 -20.65 14.85
CA SER A 76 11.15 -19.97 14.13
C SER A 76 10.66 -19.18 12.91
N LEU A 77 9.44 -19.47 12.45
CA LEU A 77 8.78 -18.80 11.32
C LEU A 77 7.75 -17.75 11.77
N TYR A 78 7.63 -17.49 13.07
CA TYR A 78 6.64 -16.54 13.58
C TYR A 78 6.86 -15.15 13.00
N THR A 79 5.76 -14.57 12.53
CA THR A 79 5.72 -13.15 12.19
C THR A 79 5.83 -12.31 13.46
N LEU A 80 6.24 -11.05 13.32
CA LEU A 80 6.34 -10.11 14.45
C LEU A 80 5.06 -10.06 15.31
N PRO A 81 3.85 -9.93 14.72
CA PRO A 81 2.60 -9.98 15.49
C PRO A 81 2.42 -11.28 16.31
N LEU A 82 2.76 -12.44 15.74
CA LEU A 82 2.70 -13.72 16.46
C LEU A 82 3.71 -13.79 17.60
N GLY A 83 4.95 -13.34 17.35
CA GLY A 83 6.00 -13.29 18.35
C GLY A 83 5.61 -12.42 19.55
N VAL A 84 5.03 -11.25 19.30
CA VAL A 84 4.52 -10.36 20.36
C VAL A 84 3.38 -11.02 21.14
N ALA A 85 2.45 -11.71 20.47
CA ALA A 85 1.38 -12.43 21.15
C ALA A 85 1.90 -13.58 22.02
N LYS A 86 2.96 -14.28 21.57
CA LYS A 86 3.63 -15.33 22.37
C LYS A 86 4.23 -14.77 23.66
N LEU A 87 4.81 -13.57 23.62
CA LEU A 87 5.34 -12.90 24.82
C LEU A 87 4.26 -12.65 25.87
N ALA A 88 3.01 -12.45 25.46
CA ALA A 88 1.89 -12.30 26.39
C ALA A 88 1.43 -13.64 27.01
N GLY A 89 1.73 -14.78 26.39
CA GLY A 89 1.27 -16.11 26.82
C GLY A 89 2.24 -16.88 27.74
N THR A 90 3.49 -16.44 27.89
CA THR A 90 4.54 -17.26 28.50
C THR A 90 4.78 -16.89 29.98
N PHE A 91 4.09 -17.57 30.90
CA PHE A 91 4.33 -17.71 32.36
C PHE A 91 4.47 -16.45 33.26
N SER A 92 4.66 -15.26 32.72
CA SER A 92 4.58 -13.99 33.45
C SER A 92 4.28 -12.89 32.44
N LEU A 93 3.16 -12.20 32.64
CA LEU A 93 2.71 -11.11 31.78
C LEU A 93 3.58 -9.87 32.02
N ASP A 94 4.79 -9.89 31.47
CA ASP A 94 5.66 -8.73 31.46
C ASP A 94 5.15 -7.74 30.40
N TRP A 95 4.21 -6.89 30.83
CA TRP A 95 3.61 -5.85 30.01
C TRP A 95 4.65 -4.93 29.35
N ARG A 96 5.86 -4.84 29.92
CA ARG A 96 6.95 -4.04 29.37
C ARG A 96 7.47 -4.66 28.08
N LEU A 97 7.66 -5.98 28.05
CA LEU A 97 8.13 -6.71 26.87
C LEU A 97 7.09 -6.72 25.76
N VAL A 98 5.82 -6.94 26.11
CA VAL A 98 4.71 -6.89 25.15
C VAL A 98 4.60 -5.49 24.54
N ALA A 99 4.60 -4.44 25.36
CA ALA A 99 4.54 -3.06 24.87
C ALA A 99 5.74 -2.70 23.98
N ALA A 100 6.96 -3.09 24.36
CA ALA A 100 8.15 -2.88 23.53
C ALA A 100 8.04 -3.59 22.17
N GLY A 101 7.58 -4.85 22.17
CA GLY A 101 7.35 -5.62 20.95
C GLY A 101 6.27 -5.01 20.06
N SER A 102 5.18 -4.48 20.63
CA SER A 102 4.14 -3.77 19.88
C SER A 102 4.67 -2.50 19.22
N VAL A 103 5.48 -1.71 19.92
CA VAL A 103 6.11 -0.50 19.35
C VAL A 103 7.03 -0.86 18.19
N ILE A 104 7.85 -1.90 18.34
CA ILE A 104 8.73 -2.40 17.26
C ILE A 104 7.90 -2.88 16.06
N SER A 105 6.77 -3.54 16.30
CA SER A 105 5.91 -4.06 15.23
C SER A 105 5.27 -2.95 14.38
N ILE A 106 5.03 -1.77 14.96
CA ILE A 106 4.49 -0.60 14.26
C ILE A 106 5.59 0.15 13.47
N ALA A 107 6.84 0.08 13.90
CA ALA A 107 7.93 0.88 13.31
C ALA A 107 8.09 0.69 11.79
N PRO A 108 8.06 -0.52 11.21
CA PRO A 108 8.17 -0.70 9.75
C PRO A 108 7.06 -0.01 8.95
N VAL A 109 5.84 0.00 9.49
CA VAL A 109 4.69 0.69 8.87
C VAL A 109 4.94 2.20 8.86
N LEU A 110 5.41 2.76 9.96
CA LEU A 110 5.75 4.19 10.05
C LEU A 110 6.88 4.56 9.10
N VAL A 111 7.95 3.76 9.06
CA VAL A 111 9.08 3.97 8.15
C VAL A 111 8.60 3.97 6.69
N LEU A 112 7.82 2.96 6.31
CA LEU A 112 7.25 2.87 4.97
C LEU A 112 6.39 4.10 4.65
N PHE A 113 5.48 4.47 5.56
CA PHE A 113 4.63 5.64 5.39
C PHE A 113 5.45 6.93 5.19
N LEU A 114 6.48 7.15 6.00
CA LEU A 114 7.34 8.34 5.90
C LEU A 114 8.07 8.44 4.54
N PHE A 115 8.44 7.31 3.94
CA PHE A 115 9.05 7.30 2.61
C PHE A 115 8.04 7.50 1.48
N LEU A 116 6.81 7.02 1.65
CA LEU A 116 5.78 7.03 0.61
C LEU A 116 4.86 8.26 0.65
N GLN A 117 4.72 8.93 1.79
CA GLN A 117 3.85 10.12 1.96
C GLN A 117 4.15 11.23 0.95
N ARG A 118 5.41 11.38 0.51
CA ARG A 118 5.82 12.38 -0.49
C ARG A 118 5.16 12.21 -1.85
N TYR A 119 4.67 11.00 -2.17
CA TYR A 119 3.97 10.71 -3.42
C TYR A 119 2.44 10.86 -3.29
N ILE A 120 1.93 10.99 -2.06
CA ILE A 120 0.50 11.19 -1.78
C ILE A 120 0.16 12.68 -1.81
N VAL A 121 1.10 13.55 -1.39
CA VAL A 121 0.93 15.00 -1.44
C VAL A 121 1.07 15.49 -2.89
N PRO A 122 0.05 16.17 -3.47
CA PRO A 122 0.10 16.68 -4.83
C PRO A 122 1.24 17.69 -4.99
N THR A 123 2.15 17.44 -5.93
CA THR A 123 3.31 18.29 -6.21
C THR A 123 3.06 19.21 -7.42
N GLU A 124 1.94 19.94 -7.45
CA GLU A 124 1.63 20.96 -8.49
C GLU A 124 1.00 20.48 -9.82
N THR A 125 -0.12 19.75 -9.80
CA THR A 125 -0.94 19.52 -11.01
C THR A 125 -1.96 20.64 -11.32
N GLY A 126 -1.85 21.79 -10.67
CA GLY A 126 -2.67 22.98 -10.96
C GLY A 126 -2.23 23.81 -12.18
N SER A 127 -1.18 23.41 -12.92
CA SER A 127 -0.58 24.25 -13.97
C SER A 127 -0.84 23.80 -15.42
N GLY A 128 -1.46 22.64 -15.63
CA GLY A 128 -1.67 22.08 -16.98
C GLY A 128 -2.98 22.46 -17.68
N VAL A 129 -4.00 22.92 -16.95
CA VAL A 129 -5.30 23.28 -17.52
C VAL A 129 -5.74 24.64 -17.00
N LYS A 130 -5.32 25.70 -17.71
CA LYS A 130 -6.08 26.94 -17.78
C LYS A 130 -7.02 26.79 -18.98
N GLY A 131 -8.27 26.44 -18.72
CA GLY A 131 -9.31 26.27 -19.74
C GLY A 131 -10.37 25.32 -19.26
#